data_AF-A8LHZ3-F1
#
_entry.id   AF-A8LHZ3-F1
#
_cell.length_a   1.000
_cell.length_b   1.000
_cell.length_c   1.000
_cell.angle_alpha   90.00
_cell.angle_beta   90.00
_cell.angle_gamma   90.00
#
_symmetry.space_group_name_H-M   'P 1'
#
loop_
_entity.id
_entity.type
_entity.pdbx_description
1 polymer ?
#
loop_
_entity_poly.entity_id
_entity_poly.type
_entity_poly.pdbx_seq_one_letter_code
_entity_poly.pdbx_strand_id
1 'polypeptide(L)'
;MTRNLGSTSLHRKRRSADPMRSYDALPAPLRNWLAQATLPWSPASARRVWNRACAKGLSAEEALTTLSQAEARTLARDRFANTNHLPTNT
;
A
#
# COMPACT_ATOMS: atom_id res chain seq x y z
N MET A 1 27.62 21.10 -8.38
CA MET A 1 27.81 19.66 -8.66
C MET A 1 26.46 18.96 -8.50
N THR A 2 25.79 18.64 -9.60
CA THR A 2 24.37 18.25 -9.57
C THR A 2 24.11 17.04 -10.47
N ARG A 3 23.82 15.91 -9.81
CA ARG A 3 23.07 14.72 -10.28
C ARG A 3 23.87 13.54 -10.88
N ASN A 4 24.12 12.54 -10.03
CA ASN A 4 24.50 11.16 -10.39
C ASN A 4 23.27 10.31 -10.83
N LEU A 5 22.40 10.80 -11.73
CA LEU A 5 21.17 10.07 -12.09
C LEU A 5 21.18 9.45 -13.49
N GLY A 6 22.26 9.58 -14.25
CA GLY A 6 22.35 9.05 -15.62
C GLY A 6 21.31 9.67 -16.57
N SER A 7 21.36 9.28 -17.84
CA SER A 7 20.37 9.71 -18.84
C SER A 7 19.17 8.75 -18.79
N THR A 8 18.09 9.17 -18.15
CA THR A 8 16.84 8.39 -18.07
C THR A 8 15.68 9.25 -18.54
N SER A 9 14.88 8.70 -19.46
CA SER A 9 13.67 9.32 -20.02
C SER A 9 12.46 9.22 -19.07
N LEU A 10 12.62 8.56 -17.92
CA LEU A 10 11.53 8.38 -16.97
C LEU A 10 11.26 9.67 -16.19
N HIS A 11 10.07 10.23 -16.41
CA HIS A 11 9.61 11.43 -15.73
C HIS A 11 9.60 11.23 -14.21
N ARG A 12 10.32 12.09 -13.48
CA ARG A 12 10.33 12.06 -12.01
C ARG A 12 8.98 12.50 -11.47
N LYS A 13 8.14 11.54 -11.08
CA LYS A 13 6.86 11.83 -10.42
C LYS A 13 7.12 12.35 -9.01
N ARG A 14 6.94 13.67 -8.78
CA ARG A 14 6.93 14.25 -7.42
C ARG A 14 5.81 13.56 -6.63
N ARG A 15 6.16 12.78 -5.60
CA ARG A 15 5.19 12.32 -4.60
C ARG A 15 4.96 13.51 -3.66
N SER A 16 3.71 13.93 -3.47
CA SER A 16 3.37 15.08 -2.61
C SER A 16 3.58 14.80 -1.12
N ALA A 17 3.79 13.54 -0.74
CA ALA A 17 4.05 13.11 0.62
C ALA A 17 5.34 12.30 0.68
N ASP A 18 6.16 12.55 1.71
CA ASP A 18 7.30 11.72 2.04
C ASP A 18 6.81 10.34 2.50
N PRO A 19 7.10 9.26 1.75
CA PRO A 19 6.61 7.93 2.07
C PRO A 19 7.11 7.43 3.43
N MET A 20 8.38 7.73 3.77
CA MET A 20 8.96 7.36 5.06
C MET A 20 8.25 8.07 6.22
N ARG A 21 8.11 9.40 6.13
CA ARG A 21 7.41 10.17 7.17
C ARG A 21 5.96 9.71 7.35
N SER A 22 5.30 9.31 6.26
CA SER A 22 3.94 8.77 6.31
C SER A 22 3.86 7.41 6.98
N TYR A 23 4.90 6.59 6.84
CA TYR A 23 5.03 5.28 7.48
C TYR A 23 5.39 5.41 8.97
N ASP A 24 6.32 6.31 9.31
CA ASP A 24 6.77 6.56 10.68
C ASP A 24 5.65 7.17 11.55
N ALA A 25 4.71 7.90 10.93
CA ALA A 25 3.54 8.46 11.61
C ALA A 25 2.41 7.44 11.86
N LEU A 26 2.57 6.18 11.46
CA LEU A 26 1.55 5.15 11.67
C LEU A 26 1.63 4.55 13.08
N PRO A 27 0.48 4.16 13.67
CA PRO A 27 0.47 3.39 14.92
C PRO A 27 1.26 2.08 14.78
N ALA A 28 1.96 1.68 15.84
CA ALA A 28 2.71 0.43 15.91
C ALA A 28 1.94 -0.82 15.41
N PRO A 29 0.67 -1.07 15.82
CA PRO A 29 -0.08 -2.23 15.30
C PRO A 29 -0.29 -2.17 13.79
N LEU A 30 -0.53 -0.99 13.23
CA LEU A 30 -0.71 -0.81 11.80
C LEU A 30 0.61 -1.00 11.03
N ARG A 31 1.73 -0.58 11.60
CA ARG A 31 3.07 -0.80 11.01
C ARG A 31 3.42 -2.27 10.96
N ASN A 32 3.15 -3.01 12.03
CA ASN A 32 3.39 -4.45 12.09
C ASN A 32 2.54 -5.19 11.06
N TRP A 33 1.27 -4.82 10.92
CA TRP A 33 0.41 -5.39 9.88
C TRP A 33 0.93 -5.09 8.47
N LEU A 34 1.33 -3.84 8.19
CA LEU A 34 1.90 -3.46 6.88
C LEU A 34 3.19 -4.24 6.54
N ALA A 35 4.00 -4.58 7.55
CA ALA A 35 5.21 -5.36 7.35
C ALA A 35 4.93 -6.84 7.02
N GLN A 36 3.74 -7.34 7.38
CA GLN A 36 3.30 -8.72 7.14
C GLN A 36 2.33 -8.84 5.95
N ALA A 37 1.84 -7.72 5.42
CA ALA A 37 0.92 -7.70 4.29
C ALA A 37 1.55 -8.35 3.06
N THR A 38 0.74 -9.09 2.32
CA THR A 38 1.18 -9.84 1.12
C THR A 38 1.29 -8.93 -0.08
N LEU A 39 0.41 -7.93 -0.19
CA LEU A 39 0.45 -6.94 -1.26
C LEU A 39 1.34 -5.74 -0.91
N PRO A 40 1.96 -5.06 -1.91
CA PRO A 40 2.70 -3.83 -1.69
C PRO A 40 1.75 -2.64 -1.44
N TRP A 41 1.12 -2.62 -0.27
CA TRP A 41 0.21 -1.57 0.15
C TRP A 41 0.96 -0.25 0.39
N SER A 42 0.36 0.86 -0.06
CA SER A 42 0.87 2.18 0.31
C SER A 42 0.51 2.53 1.76
N PRO A 43 1.42 3.17 2.54
CA PRO A 43 1.14 3.60 3.91
C PRO A 43 -0.11 4.49 4.03
N ALA A 44 -0.36 5.33 3.01
CA ALA A 44 -1.52 6.21 2.97
C ALA A 44 -2.85 5.46 2.84
N SER A 45 -2.89 4.40 2.01
CA SER A 45 -4.08 3.57 1.85
C SER A 45 -4.42 2.82 3.13
N ALA A 46 -3.42 2.19 3.75
CA ALA A 46 -3.60 1.47 5.01
C ALA A 46 -4.08 2.41 6.13
N ARG A 47 -3.48 3.61 6.23
CA ARG A 47 -3.91 4.65 7.18
C ARG A 47 -5.35 5.10 6.99
N ARG A 48 -5.82 5.22 5.74
CA ARG A 48 -7.22 5.57 5.46
C ARG A 48 -8.20 4.55 6.01
N VAL A 49 -7.94 3.26 5.78
CA VAL A 49 -8.81 2.17 6.26
C VAL A 49 -8.79 2.13 7.79
N TRP A 50 -7.60 2.24 8.39
CA TRP A 50 -7.43 2.32 9.83
C TRP A 50 -8.21 3.47 10.45
N ASN A 51 -8.03 4.69 9.95
CA ASN A 51 -8.73 5.87 10.47
C ASN A 51 -10.25 5.73 10.35
N ARG A 52 -10.75 5.11 9.27
CA ARG A 52 -12.18 4.85 9.09
C ARG A 52 -12.71 3.82 10.09
N ALA A 53 -11.90 2.83 10.47
CA ALA A 53 -12.25 1.88 11.52
C ALA A 53 -12.24 2.57 12.91
N CYS A 54 -11.20 3.33 13.23
CA CYS A 54 -11.16 4.09 14.48
C CYS A 54 -12.32 5.09 14.61
N ALA A 55 -12.68 5.78 13.52
CA ALA A 55 -13.81 6.72 13.51
C ALA A 55 -15.17 6.05 13.77
N LYS A 56 -15.27 4.74 13.54
CA LYS A 56 -16.45 3.92 13.84
C LYS A 56 -16.42 3.33 15.25
N GLY A 57 -15.39 3.61 16.04
CA GLY A 57 -15.22 3.07 17.40
C GLY A 57 -14.71 1.63 17.44
N LEU A 58 -14.19 1.09 16.32
CA LEU A 58 -13.62 -0.26 16.30
C LEU A 58 -12.30 -0.30 17.08
N SER A 59 -12.08 -1.41 17.75
CA SER A 59 -10.81 -1.73 18.41
C SER A 59 -9.68 -1.89 17.38
N ALA A 60 -8.43 -1.86 17.87
CA ALA A 60 -7.25 -2.07 17.03
C ALA A 60 -7.31 -3.40 16.25
N GLU A 61 -7.77 -4.47 16.88
CA GLU A 61 -7.86 -5.80 16.26
C GLU A 61 -8.91 -5.85 15.15
N GLU A 62 -10.07 -5.23 15.37
CA GLU A 62 -11.12 -5.16 14.36
C GLU A 62 -10.71 -4.26 13.17
N ALA A 63 -9.95 -3.20 13.43
CA ALA A 63 -9.36 -2.36 12.39
C ALA A 63 -8.35 -3.16 11.53
N LEU A 64 -7.51 -3.98 12.15
CA LEU A 64 -6.61 -4.90 11.44
C LEU A 64 -7.38 -5.95 10.63
N THR A 65 -8.45 -6.51 11.19
CA THR A 65 -9.31 -7.46 10.49
C THR A 65 -9.95 -6.83 9.25
N THR A 66 -10.40 -5.58 9.36
CA THR A 66 -10.93 -4.80 8.23
C THR A 66 -9.88 -4.59 7.13
N LEU A 67 -8.63 -4.35 7.51
CA LEU A 67 -7.50 -4.22 6.58
C LEU A 67 -7.21 -5.54 5.87
N SER A 68 -7.14 -6.66 6.58
CA SER A 68 -6.95 -8.00 5.99
C SER A 68 -8.09 -8.37 5.04
N GLN A 69 -9.34 -8.02 5.35
CA GLN A 69 -10.46 -8.20 4.43
C GLN A 69 -10.32 -7.33 3.17
N ALA A 70 -9.84 -6.09 3.31
CA ALA A 70 -9.59 -5.23 2.16
C ALA A 70 -8.47 -5.79 1.28
N GLU A 71 -7.43 -6.37 1.86
CA GLU A 71 -6.38 -7.11 1.16
C GLU A 71 -6.93 -8.31 0.39
N ALA A 72 -7.72 -9.17 1.05
CA ALA A 72 -8.33 -10.32 0.40
C ALA A 72 -9.23 -9.92 -0.79
N ARG A 73 -9.99 -8.82 -0.66
CA ARG A 73 -10.82 -8.27 -1.76
C ARG A 73 -9.96 -7.74 -2.91
N THR A 74 -8.85 -7.07 -2.59
CA THR A 74 -7.90 -6.58 -3.61
C THR A 74 -7.22 -7.75 -4.31
N LEU A 75 -6.76 -8.77 -3.59
CA LEU A 75 -6.19 -10.00 -4.16
C LEU A 75 -7.20 -10.74 -5.05
N ALA A 76 -8.46 -10.85 -4.61
CA ALA A 76 -9.51 -11.46 -5.42
C ALA A 76 -9.75 -10.69 -6.74
N ARG A 77 -9.65 -9.35 -6.71
CA ARG A 77 -9.72 -8.50 -7.93
C ARG A 77 -8.46 -8.59 -8.78
N ASP A 78 -7.29 -8.59 -8.15
CA ASP A 78 -5.98 -8.65 -8.81
C ASP A 78 -5.78 -9.99 -9.53
N ARG A 79 -6.34 -11.09 -9.00
CA ARG A 79 -6.42 -12.37 -9.70
C ARG A 79 -7.08 -12.26 -11.08
N PHE A 80 -7.97 -11.29 -11.28
CA PHE A 80 -8.55 -10.99 -12.60
C PHE A 80 -7.75 -9.96 -13.42
N ALA A 81 -6.90 -9.15 -12.78
CA ALA A 81 -6.02 -8.19 -13.46
C ALA A 81 -4.75 -8.86 -14.00
N ASN A 82 -4.23 -9.88 -13.31
CA ASN A 82 -3.03 -10.62 -13.72
C ASN A 82 -3.26 -11.55 -14.93
N THR A 83 -4.51 -11.71 -15.40
CA THR A 83 -4.83 -12.46 -16.63
C THR A 83 -4.46 -11.71 -17.92
N ASN A 84 -4.12 -10.42 -17.83
CA ASN A 84 -3.78 -9.59 -19.00
C ASN A 84 -2.30 -9.59 -19.39
N HIS A 85 -1.46 -10.45 -18.79
CA HIS A 85 -0.05 -10.57 -19.15
C HIS A 85 0.37 -12.03 -19.38
N LEU A 86 -0.29 -12.69 -20.35
CA LEU A 86 0.30 -13.84 -21.04
C LEU A 86 0.93 -13.31 -22.33
N PRO A 87 2.26 -13.19 -22.46
CA PRO A 87 2.86 -13.17 -23.78
C PRO A 87 2.63 -14.55 -24.40
N THR A 88 1.75 -14.61 -25.40
CA THR A 88 1.72 -15.71 -26.36
C THR A 88 3.08 -15.72 -27.04
N ASN A 89 3.94 -16.68 -26.69
CA ASN A 89 5.10 -16.99 -27.51
C ASN A 89 4.95 -18.40 -28.09
N THR A 90 5.00 -18.40 -29.41
CA THR A 90 4.99 -19.48 -30.40
C THR A 90 6.07 -20.52 -30.15
#